data_AF-A0A497SP10-F1
#
_entry.id   AF-A0A497SP10-F1
#
_cell.length_a   1.000
_cell.length_b   1.000
_cell.length_c   1.000
_cell.angle_alpha   90.00
_cell.angle_beta   90.00
_cell.angle_gamma   90.00
#
_symmetry.space_group_name_H-M   'P 1'
#
loop_
_entity.id
_entity.type
_entity.pdbx_description
1 polymer ?
#
loop_
_entity_poly.entity_id
_entity_poly.type
_entity_poly.pdbx_seq_one_letter_code
_entity_poly.pdbx_strand_id
1 'polypeptide(L)'
;MDKAKISVSHGAGGRMMQELIKEIASIIENKKTRDGRGIDVLEDAGIANINGTKIAFTTDSYTVDPIFFPGGSIGKLAVCGTINDLAVMGAKPLALTLALVLEEGFPMAELKKIVMDINKEVKKANVAIISGDTKVMEKGKIDKIIINTAGIGIVRYDVSDYYARPGDKVMVSGSIGDHGMALLARRFKFETKLKSDCSSIASMALSLLKTGGIRVMKDPTRGGLAACLNEIAEKSKVDMVVYEDKVPIKEEVRSVGEVLGIDPMHTACEGRCVIIAKEEKAEEILNMAKRFDRNASIIGDVVKGSGKVFIETKIGSKRYLESPIGELYPRIC
;
A
#
# COMPACT_ATOMS: atom_id res chain seq x y z
N MET A 1 -25.00 -9.41 9.29
CA MET A 1 -24.78 -7.97 9.02
C MET A 1 -25.84 -7.52 8.03
N ASP A 2 -26.47 -6.38 8.31
CA ASP A 2 -27.48 -5.80 7.42
C ASP A 2 -26.79 -5.32 6.14
N LYS A 3 -27.11 -5.93 5.00
CA LYS A 3 -26.53 -5.57 3.69
C LYS A 3 -26.96 -4.18 3.20
N ALA A 4 -27.88 -3.50 3.91
CA ALA A 4 -28.43 -2.22 3.52
C ALA A 4 -27.61 -0.98 3.94
N LYS A 5 -26.52 -1.13 4.69
CA LYS A 5 -25.76 0.01 5.26
C LYS A 5 -24.25 -0.15 5.15
N ILE A 6 -23.56 0.99 4.96
CA ILE A 6 -22.09 1.05 5.01
C ILE A 6 -21.61 0.85 6.46
N SER A 7 -20.60 0.00 6.64
CA SER A 7 -19.90 -0.24 7.89
C SER A 7 -18.42 0.10 7.75
N VAL A 8 -17.73 0.22 8.89
CA VAL A 8 -16.27 0.43 8.95
C VAL A 8 -15.50 -0.64 8.18
N SER A 9 -15.97 -1.89 8.18
CA SER A 9 -15.34 -3.01 7.46
C SER A 9 -15.26 -2.79 5.94
N HIS A 10 -16.13 -1.96 5.37
CA HIS A 10 -16.07 -1.61 3.94
C HIS A 10 -14.91 -0.65 3.60
N GLY A 11 -14.26 -0.02 4.59
CA GLY A 11 -13.09 0.86 4.38
C GLY A 11 -11.76 0.21 4.78
N ALA A 12 -11.78 -1.09 5.08
CA ALA A 12 -10.76 -1.74 5.89
C ALA A 12 -9.82 -2.66 5.07
N GLY A 13 -9.65 -2.46 3.76
CA GLY A 13 -8.68 -3.22 2.95
C GLY A 13 -8.96 -4.71 2.73
N GLY A 14 -10.03 -5.26 3.30
CA GLY A 14 -10.37 -6.68 3.20
C GLY A 14 -11.37 -7.00 2.10
N ARG A 15 -11.85 -8.25 2.09
CA ARG A 15 -12.85 -8.75 1.12
C ARG A 15 -14.10 -7.87 1.03
N MET A 16 -14.61 -7.36 2.15
CA MET A 16 -15.79 -6.49 2.15
C MET A 16 -15.58 -5.17 1.40
N MET A 17 -14.39 -4.59 1.48
CA MET A 17 -14.04 -3.39 0.71
C MET A 17 -13.93 -3.72 -0.78
N GLN A 18 -13.29 -4.84 -1.12
CA GLN A 18 -13.14 -5.27 -2.51
C GLN A 18 -14.49 -5.53 -3.19
N GLU A 19 -15.44 -6.15 -2.48
CA GLU A 19 -16.82 -6.35 -2.96
C GLU A 19 -17.51 -5.00 -3.21
N LEU A 20 -17.43 -4.05 -2.27
CA LEU A 20 -18.01 -2.71 -2.43
C LEU A 20 -17.40 -1.95 -3.62
N ILE A 21 -16.08 -2.00 -3.77
CA ILE A 21 -15.39 -1.31 -4.88
C ILE A 21 -15.80 -1.95 -6.22
N LYS A 22 -15.87 -3.28 -6.32
CA LYS A 22 -16.34 -3.98 -7.52
C LYS A 22 -17.79 -3.58 -7.86
N GLU A 23 -18.66 -3.43 -6.86
CA GLU A 23 -20.04 -2.97 -7.04
C GLU A 23 -20.10 -1.51 -7.53
N ILE A 24 -19.38 -0.58 -6.89
CA ILE A 24 -19.32 0.83 -7.33
C ILE A 24 -18.78 0.92 -8.77
N ALA A 25 -17.68 0.22 -9.05
CA ALA A 25 -17.08 0.19 -10.37
C ALA A 25 -18.00 -0.44 -11.42
N SER A 26 -18.93 -1.31 -11.05
CA SER A 26 -19.91 -1.89 -11.97
C SER A 26 -20.94 -0.88 -12.48
N ILE A 27 -21.27 0.14 -11.67
CA ILE A 27 -22.30 1.15 -11.94
C ILE A 27 -21.78 2.27 -12.84
N ILE A 28 -20.49 2.60 -12.77
CA ILE A 28 -19.88 3.69 -13.56
C ILE A 28 -19.77 3.26 -15.03
N GLU A 29 -20.39 3.95 -15.98
CA GLU A 29 -20.29 3.54 -17.39
C GLU A 29 -18.95 3.93 -18.04
N ASN A 30 -18.47 5.14 -17.78
CA ASN A 30 -17.23 5.67 -18.36
C ASN A 30 -16.03 5.40 -17.45
N LYS A 31 -15.47 4.19 -17.54
CA LYS A 31 -14.46 3.67 -16.59
C LYS A 31 -13.01 3.99 -16.97
N LYS A 32 -12.73 4.29 -18.24
CA LYS A 32 -11.38 4.42 -18.78
C LYS A 32 -11.30 5.36 -19.97
N THR A 33 -10.13 5.96 -20.18
CA THR A 33 -9.82 6.68 -21.40
C THR A 33 -9.54 5.71 -22.56
N ARG A 34 -9.55 6.23 -23.80
CA ARG A 34 -9.07 5.46 -24.96
C ARG A 34 -7.64 4.95 -24.71
N ASP A 35 -7.40 3.67 -24.98
CA ASP A 35 -6.10 2.98 -24.79
C ASP A 35 -5.53 3.07 -23.36
N GLY A 36 -6.41 3.24 -22.36
CA GLY A 36 -6.06 3.35 -20.95
C GLY A 36 -6.49 2.15 -20.09
N ARG A 37 -6.03 2.14 -18.83
CA ARG A 37 -6.48 1.24 -17.76
C ARG A 37 -7.31 2.02 -16.77
N GLY A 38 -8.52 1.56 -16.48
CA GLY A 38 -9.50 2.28 -15.68
C GLY A 38 -9.84 1.60 -14.36
N ILE A 39 -10.91 2.09 -13.74
CA ILE A 39 -11.44 1.55 -12.48
C ILE A 39 -12.01 0.13 -12.64
N ASP A 40 -12.19 -0.38 -13.86
CA ASP A 40 -12.55 -1.79 -14.12
C ASP A 40 -11.42 -2.78 -13.80
N VAL A 41 -10.17 -2.31 -13.76
CA VAL A 41 -8.98 -3.14 -13.49
C VAL A 41 -8.65 -3.19 -11.99
N LEU A 42 -8.99 -2.12 -11.25
CA LEU A 42 -8.77 -1.97 -9.81
C LEU A 42 -7.29 -2.04 -9.40
N GLU A 43 -6.39 -1.43 -10.17
CA GLU A 43 -4.96 -1.29 -9.82
C GLU A 43 -4.71 -0.04 -8.96
N ASP A 44 -3.48 0.11 -8.46
CA ASP A 44 -3.05 1.23 -7.60
C ASP A 44 -3.05 2.59 -8.32
N ALA A 45 -3.16 2.62 -9.66
CA ALA A 45 -3.39 3.83 -10.43
C ALA A 45 -4.14 3.54 -11.74
N GLY A 46 -5.01 4.47 -12.16
CA GLY A 46 -5.51 4.49 -13.53
C GLY A 46 -4.43 4.96 -14.50
N ILE A 47 -4.43 4.44 -15.74
CA ILE A 47 -3.49 4.87 -16.77
C ILE A 47 -4.25 5.47 -17.95
N ALA A 48 -3.93 6.71 -18.30
CA ALA A 48 -4.40 7.36 -19.50
C ALA A 48 -3.27 7.45 -20.54
N ASN A 49 -3.62 7.31 -21.82
CA ASN A 49 -2.70 7.59 -22.92
C ASN A 49 -3.02 8.97 -23.51
N ILE A 50 -2.12 9.92 -23.31
CA ILE A 50 -2.26 11.29 -23.80
C ILE A 50 -1.17 11.53 -24.85
N ASN A 51 -1.56 11.60 -26.11
CA ASN A 51 -0.66 11.82 -27.25
C ASN A 51 0.57 10.89 -27.28
N GLY A 52 0.36 9.60 -26.97
CA GLY A 52 1.42 8.58 -26.95
C GLY A 52 2.18 8.49 -25.63
N THR A 53 1.91 9.36 -24.66
CA THR A 53 2.49 9.30 -23.31
C THR A 53 1.51 8.63 -22.36
N LYS A 54 1.92 7.52 -21.74
CA LYS A 54 1.19 6.88 -20.65
C LYS A 54 1.37 7.69 -19.35
N ILE A 55 0.26 8.17 -18.79
CA ILE A 55 0.21 8.92 -17.53
C ILE A 55 -0.56 8.10 -16.51
N ALA A 56 0.04 7.89 -15.34
CA ALA A 56 -0.62 7.27 -14.19
C ALA A 56 -1.29 8.34 -13.33
N PHE A 57 -2.51 8.05 -12.87
CA PHE A 57 -3.33 8.87 -11.99
C PHE A 57 -3.79 8.02 -10.80
N THR A 58 -3.49 8.46 -9.59
CA THR A 58 -4.00 7.84 -8.35
C THR A 58 -4.58 8.89 -7.41
N THR A 59 -5.37 8.46 -6.43
CA THR A 59 -5.89 9.28 -5.35
C THR A 59 -6.12 8.43 -4.12
N ASP A 60 -5.76 8.98 -2.96
CA ASP A 60 -6.00 8.35 -1.68
C ASP A 60 -6.48 9.35 -0.64
N SER A 61 -7.32 8.86 0.27
CA SER A 61 -7.78 9.62 1.44
C SER A 61 -7.25 8.98 2.70
N TYR A 62 -6.67 9.82 3.56
CA TYR A 62 -5.94 9.42 4.75
C TYR A 62 -6.73 9.82 5.98
N THR A 63 -6.94 8.84 6.86
CA THR A 63 -7.79 8.95 8.04
C THR A 63 -7.12 8.41 9.30
N VAL A 64 -5.81 8.16 9.25
CA VAL A 64 -5.02 7.56 10.32
C VAL A 64 -5.26 8.19 11.70
N ASP A 65 -5.37 7.34 12.71
CA ASP A 65 -5.40 7.73 14.11
C ASP A 65 -4.33 6.97 14.92
N PRO A 66 -3.51 7.63 15.75
CA PRO A 66 -3.38 9.07 15.90
C PRO A 66 -2.79 9.74 14.65
N ILE A 67 -3.11 11.02 14.42
CA ILE A 67 -2.58 11.81 13.30
C ILE A 67 -1.05 12.07 13.36
N PHE A 68 -0.43 11.86 14.52
CA PHE A 68 1.01 11.82 14.73
C PHE A 68 1.37 10.51 15.44
N PHE A 69 2.31 9.76 14.87
CA PHE A 69 2.66 8.42 15.34
C PHE A 69 4.18 8.18 15.26
N PRO A 70 4.71 7.18 16.00
CA PRO A 70 6.12 6.83 15.88
C PRO A 70 6.51 6.54 14.43
N GLY A 71 7.41 7.35 13.85
CA GLY A 71 7.86 7.21 12.47
C GLY A 71 7.13 8.07 11.43
N GLY A 72 6.04 8.77 11.77
CA GLY A 72 5.34 9.61 10.81
C GLY A 72 4.18 10.45 11.35
N SER A 73 3.41 10.98 10.40
CA SER A 73 2.19 11.77 10.63
C SER A 73 1.25 11.55 9.45
N ILE A 74 -0.01 11.95 9.59
CA ILE A 74 -0.98 11.94 8.49
C ILE A 74 -0.48 12.73 7.27
N GLY A 75 0.28 13.82 7.48
CA GLY A 75 0.87 14.60 6.40
C GLY A 75 1.97 13.86 5.66
N LYS A 76 2.87 13.20 6.39
CA LYS A 76 3.90 12.33 5.80
C LYS A 76 3.27 11.17 5.03
N LEU A 77 2.28 10.54 5.63
CA LEU A 77 1.54 9.41 5.07
C LEU A 77 0.87 9.80 3.75
N ALA A 78 0.16 10.94 3.74
CA ALA A 78 -0.54 11.43 2.56
C ALA A 78 0.36 11.59 1.34
N VAL A 79 1.56 12.15 1.55
CA VAL A 79 2.53 12.29 0.47
C VAL A 79 3.13 10.94 0.07
N CYS A 80 3.48 10.09 1.04
CA CYS A 80 4.16 8.83 0.74
C CYS A 80 3.24 7.84 0.02
N GLY A 81 2.02 7.58 0.51
CA GLY A 81 1.10 6.61 -0.08
C GLY A 81 0.80 6.89 -1.55
N THR A 82 0.36 8.12 -1.86
CA THR A 82 0.04 8.52 -3.24
C THR A 82 1.26 8.50 -4.17
N ILE A 83 2.46 8.76 -3.64
CA ILE A 83 3.69 8.61 -4.42
C ILE A 83 4.04 7.13 -4.63
N ASN A 84 3.75 6.27 -3.65
CA ASN A 84 4.03 4.85 -3.68
C ASN A 84 3.15 4.14 -4.72
N ASP A 85 1.85 4.42 -4.74
CA ASP A 85 0.91 3.99 -5.79
C ASP A 85 1.43 4.24 -7.21
N LEU A 86 1.87 5.48 -7.47
CA LEU A 86 2.44 5.85 -8.77
C LEU A 86 3.70 5.02 -9.07
N ALA A 87 4.55 4.84 -8.07
CA ALA A 87 5.82 4.16 -8.22
C ALA A 87 5.67 2.66 -8.48
N VAL A 88 4.74 1.98 -7.79
CA VAL A 88 4.46 0.55 -7.99
C VAL A 88 3.81 0.29 -9.35
N MET A 89 3.13 1.29 -9.90
CA MET A 89 2.62 1.30 -11.29
C MET A 89 3.68 1.66 -12.34
N GLY A 90 4.95 1.71 -11.94
CA GLY A 90 6.09 2.00 -12.82
C GLY A 90 6.13 3.44 -13.34
N ALA A 91 5.39 4.35 -12.71
CA ALA A 91 5.39 5.76 -13.05
C ALA A 91 6.40 6.55 -12.21
N LYS A 92 7.07 7.50 -12.87
CA LYS A 92 7.84 8.54 -12.18
C LYS A 92 6.85 9.60 -11.68
N PRO A 93 6.68 9.78 -10.36
CA PRO A 93 5.81 10.81 -9.81
C PRO A 93 6.26 12.21 -10.25
N LEU A 94 5.31 13.10 -10.51
CA LEU A 94 5.58 14.48 -10.94
C LEU A 94 4.94 15.52 -10.03
N ALA A 95 3.64 15.36 -9.77
CA ALA A 95 2.88 16.34 -9.02
C ALA A 95 1.74 15.69 -8.23
N LEU A 96 1.35 16.35 -7.14
CA LEU A 96 0.22 16.00 -6.30
C LEU A 96 -0.77 17.16 -6.21
N THR A 97 -2.01 16.86 -5.88
CA THR A 97 -2.97 17.79 -5.27
C THR A 97 -3.05 17.57 -3.76
N LEU A 98 -3.47 18.58 -3.00
CA LEU A 98 -3.65 18.47 -1.56
C LEU A 98 -5.03 19.02 -1.14
N ALA A 99 -5.94 18.13 -0.77
CA ALA A 99 -7.25 18.50 -0.23
C ALA A 99 -7.31 18.22 1.27
N LEU A 100 -7.80 19.19 2.05
CA LEU A 100 -7.90 19.12 3.51
C LEU A 100 -9.36 19.27 3.94
N VAL A 101 -9.85 18.35 4.77
CA VAL A 101 -11.13 18.50 5.47
C VAL A 101 -10.84 18.55 6.96
N LEU A 102 -11.09 19.68 7.59
CA LEU A 102 -10.72 20.00 8.97
C LEU A 102 -11.95 20.10 9.85
N GLU A 103 -11.82 19.73 11.12
CA GLU A 103 -12.82 19.99 12.15
C GLU A 103 -12.69 21.41 12.70
N GLU A 104 -13.81 22.08 12.94
CA GLU A 104 -13.83 23.36 13.64
C GLU A 104 -13.15 23.24 15.01
N GLY A 105 -12.19 24.15 15.27
CA GLY A 105 -11.38 24.12 16.48
C GLY A 105 -10.12 23.28 16.38
N PHE A 106 -9.82 22.67 15.23
CA PHE A 106 -8.54 21.97 15.01
C PHE A 106 -7.34 22.92 15.25
N PRO A 107 -6.34 22.54 16.08
CA PRO A 107 -5.27 23.46 16.45
C PRO A 107 -4.39 23.88 15.26
N MET A 108 -4.29 25.19 15.04
CA MET A 108 -3.45 25.75 13.97
C MET A 108 -1.96 25.32 14.08
N ALA A 109 -1.47 25.14 15.31
CA ALA A 109 -0.11 24.65 15.55
C ALA A 109 0.10 23.20 15.06
N GLU A 110 -0.93 22.35 15.16
CA GLU A 110 -0.88 20.98 14.64
C GLU A 110 -0.98 20.96 13.11
N LEU A 111 -1.90 21.76 12.53
CA LEU A 111 -1.98 21.94 11.09
C LEU A 111 -0.65 22.38 10.49
N LYS A 112 0.02 23.36 11.11
CA LYS A 112 1.34 23.83 10.68
C LYS A 112 2.38 22.71 10.68
N LYS A 113 2.39 21.85 11.69
CA LYS A 113 3.30 20.69 11.74
C LYS A 113 3.01 19.70 10.61
N ILE A 114 1.74 19.38 10.37
CA ILE A 114 1.30 18.50 9.26
C ILE A 114 1.78 19.05 7.92
N VAL A 115 1.57 20.34 7.66
CA VAL A 115 2.01 20.99 6.41
C VAL A 115 3.54 21.01 6.29
N MET A 116 4.26 21.16 7.40
CA MET A 116 5.73 21.05 7.41
C MET A 116 6.21 19.64 7.07
N ASP A 117 5.55 18.60 7.57
CA ASP A 117 5.85 17.20 7.22
C ASP A 117 5.57 16.93 5.74
N ILE A 118 4.43 17.40 5.22
CA ILE A 118 4.09 17.35 3.78
C ILE A 118 5.20 18.00 2.95
N ASN A 119 5.56 19.24 3.28
CA ASN A 119 6.59 20.00 2.57
C ASN A 119 7.95 19.30 2.57
N LYS A 120 8.31 18.63 3.68
CA LYS A 120 9.54 17.86 3.77
C LYS A 120 9.53 16.67 2.82
N GLU A 121 8.44 15.90 2.76
CA GLU A 121 8.37 14.70 1.92
C GLU A 121 8.29 15.04 0.42
N VAL A 122 7.53 16.06 0.02
CA VAL A 122 7.47 16.47 -1.40
C VAL A 122 8.81 17.00 -1.90
N LYS A 123 9.56 17.72 -1.06
CA LYS A 123 10.94 18.13 -1.36
C LYS A 123 11.87 16.93 -1.50
N LYS A 124 11.79 15.96 -0.59
CA LYS A 124 12.59 14.75 -0.63
C LYS A 124 12.31 13.91 -1.88
N ALA A 125 11.05 13.82 -2.29
CA ALA A 125 10.63 13.07 -3.48
C ALA A 125 10.83 13.86 -4.80
N ASN A 126 11.16 15.16 -4.72
CA ASN A 126 11.23 16.07 -5.87
C ASN A 126 9.92 16.10 -6.66
N VAL A 127 8.81 16.24 -5.95
CA VAL A 127 7.44 16.31 -6.46
C VAL A 127 6.82 17.64 -6.04
N ALA A 128 5.94 18.21 -6.85
CA ALA A 128 5.27 19.47 -6.55
C ALA A 128 3.82 19.26 -6.08
N ILE A 129 3.34 20.03 -5.10
CA ILE A 129 1.90 20.18 -4.88
C ILE A 129 1.44 21.34 -5.76
N ILE A 130 0.57 21.06 -6.73
CA ILE A 130 0.22 22.02 -7.80
C ILE A 130 -1.22 22.52 -7.72
N SER A 131 -2.06 21.91 -6.88
CA SER A 131 -3.45 22.31 -6.65
C SER A 131 -3.91 21.81 -5.29
N GLY A 132 -5.01 22.33 -4.77
CA GLY A 132 -5.56 21.89 -3.50
C GLY A 132 -6.94 22.45 -3.19
N ASP A 133 -7.54 21.95 -2.13
CA ASP A 133 -8.82 22.41 -1.58
C ASP A 133 -8.77 22.41 -0.06
N THR A 134 -9.58 23.26 0.57
CA THR A 134 -9.72 23.26 2.05
C THR A 134 -11.19 23.45 2.42
N LYS A 135 -11.66 22.58 3.31
CA LYS A 135 -13.00 22.64 3.92
C LYS A 135 -12.89 22.52 5.43
N VAL A 136 -13.77 23.22 6.13
CA VAL A 136 -13.91 23.13 7.59
C VAL A 136 -15.33 22.68 7.89
N MET A 137 -15.46 21.59 8.64
CA MET A 137 -16.72 21.03 9.11
C MET A 137 -16.96 21.44 10.55
N GLU A 138 -18.22 21.57 10.96
CA GLU A 138 -18.59 21.84 12.35
C GLU A 138 -17.99 20.80 13.30
N LYS A 139 -17.77 21.20 14.55
CA LYS A 139 -17.25 20.33 15.60
C LYS A 139 -18.08 19.05 15.76
N GLY A 140 -17.40 17.90 15.86
CA GLY A 140 -18.01 16.58 16.03
C GLY A 140 -18.57 15.94 14.75
N LYS A 141 -18.46 16.60 13.58
CA LYS A 141 -18.92 16.03 12.30
C LYS A 141 -17.86 15.19 11.60
N ILE A 142 -16.59 15.45 11.86
CA ILE A 142 -15.44 14.64 11.44
C ILE A 142 -14.47 14.55 12.63
N ASP A 143 -13.60 13.55 12.67
CA ASP A 143 -12.54 13.50 13.68
C ASP A 143 -11.29 14.23 13.20
N LYS A 144 -11.07 15.46 13.71
CA LYS A 144 -9.86 16.29 13.52
C LYS A 144 -9.59 16.71 12.08
N ILE A 145 -9.06 15.80 11.26
CA ILE A 145 -8.57 16.09 9.91
C ILE A 145 -8.61 14.84 9.02
N ILE A 146 -9.06 15.04 7.78
CA ILE A 146 -8.91 14.10 6.67
C ILE A 146 -8.04 14.80 5.61
N ILE A 147 -7.08 14.09 5.06
CA ILE A 147 -6.26 14.56 3.94
C ILE A 147 -6.58 13.69 2.73
N ASN A 148 -6.80 14.30 1.57
CA ASN A 148 -6.76 13.60 0.30
C ASN A 148 -5.62 14.15 -0.54
N THR A 149 -4.90 13.25 -1.19
CA THR A 149 -3.90 13.59 -2.20
C THR A 149 -4.18 12.79 -3.45
N ALA A 150 -4.32 13.48 -4.58
CA ALA A 150 -4.27 12.86 -5.89
C ALA A 150 -2.89 13.07 -6.50
N GLY A 151 -2.41 12.13 -7.29
CA GLY A 151 -1.07 12.16 -7.87
C GLY A 151 -1.07 11.87 -9.36
N ILE A 152 -0.14 12.50 -10.07
CA ILE A 152 0.15 12.23 -11.48
C ILE A 152 1.61 11.83 -11.66
N GLY A 153 1.84 10.86 -12.54
CA GLY A 153 3.18 10.40 -12.91
C GLY A 153 3.27 9.95 -14.37
N ILE A 154 4.48 9.99 -14.93
CA ILE A 154 4.74 9.45 -16.28
C ILE A 154 5.17 8.00 -16.15
N VAL A 155 4.43 7.09 -16.78
CA VAL A 155 4.75 5.66 -16.79
C VAL A 155 6.05 5.44 -17.58
N ARG A 156 7.04 4.84 -16.92
CA ARG A 156 8.36 4.53 -17.50
C ARG A 156 8.56 3.04 -17.73
N TYR A 157 7.86 2.22 -16.95
CA TYR A 157 7.97 0.77 -16.98
C TYR A 157 6.56 0.17 -16.97
N ASP A 158 6.32 -0.84 -17.80
CA ASP A 158 5.03 -1.51 -17.88
C ASP A 158 4.99 -2.65 -16.86
N VAL A 159 4.25 -2.43 -15.78
CA VAL A 159 3.98 -3.41 -14.73
C VAL A 159 2.50 -3.42 -14.41
N SER A 160 2.04 -4.54 -13.85
CA SER A 160 0.64 -4.75 -13.53
C SER A 160 0.46 -5.87 -12.53
N ASP A 161 -0.56 -5.79 -11.69
CA ASP A 161 -0.89 -6.84 -10.73
C ASP A 161 -1.51 -8.12 -11.33
N TYR A 162 -1.83 -8.12 -12.62
CA TYR A 162 -2.24 -9.32 -13.37
C TYR A 162 -1.14 -9.92 -14.26
N TYR A 163 0.12 -9.51 -14.09
CA TYR A 163 1.24 -10.00 -14.91
C TYR A 163 2.04 -11.16 -14.30
N ALA A 164 1.71 -11.65 -13.10
CA ALA A 164 2.46 -12.73 -12.47
C ALA A 164 2.33 -14.05 -13.28
N ARG A 165 3.39 -14.85 -13.32
CA ARG A 165 3.42 -16.12 -14.07
C ARG A 165 4.03 -17.24 -13.24
N PRO A 166 3.64 -18.50 -13.47
CA PRO A 166 4.32 -19.65 -12.88
C PRO A 166 5.83 -19.62 -13.17
N GLY A 167 6.63 -19.88 -12.14
CA GLY A 167 8.10 -19.80 -12.18
C GLY A 167 8.67 -18.45 -11.75
N ASP A 168 7.86 -17.40 -11.58
CA ASP A 168 8.33 -16.15 -10.99
C ASP A 168 8.59 -16.30 -9.48
N LYS A 169 9.46 -15.46 -8.93
CA LYS A 169 9.74 -15.34 -7.49
C LYS A 169 8.92 -14.22 -6.87
N VAL A 170 8.48 -14.45 -5.63
CA VAL A 170 7.78 -13.47 -4.77
C VAL A 170 8.79 -12.87 -3.81
N MET A 171 8.85 -11.54 -3.73
CA MET A 171 9.73 -10.82 -2.82
C MET A 171 8.99 -9.72 -2.08
N VAL A 172 9.58 -9.29 -0.97
CA VAL A 172 9.23 -8.04 -0.29
C VAL A 172 10.46 -7.16 -0.18
N SER A 173 10.26 -5.85 -0.26
CA SER A 173 11.33 -4.87 -0.27
C SER A 173 11.91 -4.56 1.12
N GLY A 174 11.39 -5.16 2.19
CA GLY A 174 11.80 -4.90 3.57
C GLY A 174 10.90 -5.63 4.57
N SER A 175 11.00 -5.28 5.85
CA SER A 175 10.21 -5.90 6.92
C SER A 175 8.71 -5.64 6.78
N ILE A 176 7.88 -6.60 7.25
CA ILE A 176 6.42 -6.58 7.14
C ILE A 176 5.76 -6.31 8.50
N GLY A 177 4.71 -5.49 8.48
CA GLY A 177 3.82 -5.20 9.61
C GLY A 177 4.27 -4.04 10.51
N ASP A 178 5.37 -3.37 10.15
CA ASP A 178 5.93 -2.25 10.90
C ASP A 178 4.92 -1.14 11.20
N HIS A 179 4.22 -0.62 10.19
CA HIS A 179 3.27 0.49 10.34
C HIS A 179 2.06 0.13 11.20
N GLY A 180 1.33 -0.92 10.83
CA GLY A 180 0.16 -1.36 11.59
C GLY A 180 0.49 -1.65 13.04
N MET A 181 1.57 -2.40 13.31
CA MET A 181 1.96 -2.72 14.69
C MET A 181 2.48 -1.50 15.46
N ALA A 182 3.17 -0.55 14.82
CA ALA A 182 3.60 0.69 15.48
C ALA A 182 2.40 1.53 15.94
N LEU A 183 1.36 1.64 15.10
CA LEU A 183 0.13 2.35 15.42
C LEU A 183 -0.64 1.66 16.55
N LEU A 184 -0.80 0.34 16.47
CA LEU A 184 -1.49 -0.42 17.50
C LEU A 184 -0.77 -0.34 18.83
N ALA A 185 0.55 -0.53 18.85
CA ALA A 185 1.35 -0.35 20.06
C ALA A 185 1.17 1.05 20.65
N ARG A 186 1.10 2.09 19.82
CA ARG A 186 0.84 3.46 20.28
C ARG A 186 -0.55 3.62 20.88
N ARG A 187 -1.59 3.06 20.26
CA ARG A 187 -2.99 3.12 20.73
C ARG A 187 -3.20 2.38 22.05
N PHE A 188 -2.61 1.19 22.18
CA PHE A 188 -2.63 0.38 23.39
C PHE A 188 -1.59 0.78 24.44
N LYS A 189 -0.81 1.84 24.17
CA LYS A 189 0.21 2.40 25.06
C LYS A 189 1.28 1.40 25.48
N PHE A 190 1.66 0.50 24.59
CA PHE A 190 2.81 -0.38 24.80
C PHE A 190 4.12 0.41 24.73
N GLU A 191 5.05 0.08 25.63
CA GLU A 191 6.40 0.62 25.58
C GLU A 191 7.22 -0.12 24.55
N THR A 192 7.40 0.49 23.37
CA THR A 192 8.18 -0.08 22.28
C THR A 192 8.95 0.99 21.52
N LYS A 193 10.06 0.59 20.90
CA LYS A 193 10.83 1.42 19.96
C LYS A 193 10.32 1.30 18.53
N LEU A 194 9.28 0.50 18.31
CA LEU A 194 8.69 0.26 16.99
C LEU A 194 8.22 1.59 16.37
N LYS A 195 8.53 1.75 15.09
CA LYS A 195 8.17 2.91 14.28
C LYS A 195 7.54 2.42 12.99
N SER A 196 6.57 3.19 12.52
CA SER A 196 6.03 3.05 11.18
C SER A 196 7.14 3.12 10.14
N ASP A 197 7.04 2.25 9.13
CA ASP A 197 7.90 2.23 7.95
C ASP A 197 7.51 3.27 6.89
N CYS A 198 6.45 4.06 7.16
CA CYS A 198 5.95 5.11 6.27
C CYS A 198 7.09 5.90 5.62
N SER A 199 7.23 5.73 4.31
CA SER A 199 8.25 6.40 3.51
C SER A 199 7.94 6.27 2.03
N SER A 200 8.36 7.27 1.25
CA SER A 200 8.30 7.17 -0.20
C SER A 200 9.25 6.07 -0.70
N ILE A 201 8.71 5.12 -1.46
CA ILE A 201 9.45 4.05 -2.14
C ILE A 201 9.82 4.39 -3.58
N ALA A 202 9.47 5.57 -4.09
CA ALA A 202 9.62 5.89 -5.51
C ALA A 202 11.05 5.74 -6.05
N SER A 203 12.05 6.18 -5.29
CA SER A 203 13.46 6.02 -5.70
C SER A 203 13.88 4.54 -5.75
N MET A 204 13.43 3.75 -4.77
CA MET A 204 13.69 2.31 -4.73
C MET A 204 12.98 1.60 -5.88
N ALA A 205 11.66 1.78 -6.00
CA ALA A 205 10.82 1.18 -7.04
C ALA A 205 11.37 1.44 -8.45
N LEU A 206 11.66 2.69 -8.81
CA LEU A 206 12.21 3.04 -10.12
C LEU A 206 13.61 2.46 -10.36
N SER A 207 14.44 2.36 -9.31
CA SER A 207 15.76 1.73 -9.41
C SER A 207 15.67 0.22 -9.63
N LEU A 208 14.71 -0.44 -8.99
CA LEU A 208 14.41 -1.86 -9.16
C LEU A 208 13.83 -2.13 -10.55
N LEU A 209 12.85 -1.35 -10.99
CA LEU A 209 12.25 -1.51 -12.32
C LEU A 209 13.26 -1.36 -13.45
N LYS A 210 14.28 -0.49 -13.25
CA LYS A 210 15.38 -0.31 -14.20
C LYS A 210 16.23 -1.56 -14.42
N THR A 211 16.32 -2.50 -13.47
CA THR A 211 17.07 -3.76 -13.67
C THR A 211 16.41 -4.68 -14.68
N GLY A 212 15.11 -4.48 -14.93
CA GLY A 212 14.27 -5.35 -15.75
C GLY A 212 13.92 -6.67 -15.06
N GLY A 213 12.93 -7.39 -15.60
CA GLY A 213 12.49 -8.69 -15.08
C GLY A 213 11.39 -8.64 -14.02
N ILE A 214 11.02 -7.45 -13.52
CA ILE A 214 9.86 -7.27 -12.66
C ILE A 214 8.58 -7.31 -13.52
N ARG A 215 7.60 -8.10 -13.09
CA ARG A 215 6.27 -8.19 -13.71
C ARG A 215 5.22 -7.41 -12.94
N VAL A 216 5.24 -7.60 -11.62
CA VAL A 216 4.31 -6.99 -10.68
C VAL A 216 5.10 -6.25 -9.62
N MET A 217 4.63 -5.05 -9.28
CA MET A 217 4.99 -4.36 -8.06
C MET A 217 3.70 -3.81 -7.46
N LYS A 218 3.51 -3.97 -6.15
CA LYS A 218 2.35 -3.47 -5.41
C LYS A 218 2.73 -3.22 -3.97
N ASP A 219 2.23 -2.17 -3.33
CA ASP A 219 2.48 -1.89 -1.93
C ASP A 219 1.46 -2.58 -1.01
N PRO A 220 1.90 -3.30 0.04
CA PRO A 220 1.00 -4.03 0.94
C PRO A 220 0.44 -3.11 2.02
N THR A 221 -0.42 -2.15 1.63
CA THR A 221 -1.12 -1.21 2.52
C THR A 221 -2.27 -1.92 3.27
N ARG A 222 -3.52 -1.48 3.19
CA ARG A 222 -4.62 -2.07 3.97
C ARG A 222 -4.82 -3.55 3.64
N GLY A 223 -4.96 -4.37 4.69
CA GLY A 223 -5.00 -5.83 4.58
C GLY A 223 -3.63 -6.52 4.44
N GLY A 224 -2.55 -5.72 4.35
CA GLY A 224 -1.17 -6.15 4.44
C GLY A 224 -0.69 -7.02 3.29
N LEU A 225 0.38 -7.79 3.57
CA LEU A 225 0.95 -8.75 2.63
C LEU A 225 -0.09 -9.78 2.18
N ALA A 226 -0.96 -10.20 3.09
CA ALA A 226 -2.01 -11.18 2.81
C ALA A 226 -2.96 -10.69 1.71
N ALA A 227 -3.54 -9.50 1.86
CA ALA A 227 -4.45 -8.94 0.85
C ALA A 227 -3.73 -8.71 -0.49
N CYS A 228 -2.52 -8.11 -0.43
CA CYS A 228 -1.71 -7.83 -1.61
C CYS A 228 -1.42 -9.08 -2.45
N LEU A 229 -0.94 -10.16 -1.83
CA LEU A 229 -0.62 -11.40 -2.55
C LEU A 229 -1.88 -12.09 -3.09
N ASN A 230 -2.99 -12.08 -2.35
CA ASN A 230 -4.24 -12.69 -2.81
C ASN A 230 -4.81 -11.94 -4.02
N GLU A 231 -4.73 -10.61 -4.02
CA GLU A 231 -5.17 -9.81 -5.17
C GLU A 231 -4.34 -10.11 -6.43
N ILE A 232 -3.01 -10.17 -6.29
CA ILE A 232 -2.11 -10.52 -7.40
C ILE A 232 -2.40 -11.95 -7.90
N ALA A 233 -2.56 -12.90 -6.98
CA ALA A 233 -2.85 -14.29 -7.31
C ALA A 233 -4.18 -14.43 -8.06
N GLU A 234 -5.27 -13.82 -7.57
CA GLU A 234 -6.60 -13.82 -8.19
C GLU A 234 -6.56 -13.21 -9.58
N LYS A 235 -5.99 -12.00 -9.71
CA LYS A 235 -5.93 -11.26 -10.98
C LYS A 235 -5.05 -11.94 -12.03
N SER A 236 -3.91 -12.50 -11.60
CA SER A 236 -2.97 -13.22 -12.50
C SER A 236 -3.38 -14.68 -12.75
N LYS A 237 -4.37 -15.22 -12.03
CA LYS A 237 -4.80 -16.63 -12.09
C LYS A 237 -3.65 -17.60 -11.84
N VAL A 238 -2.89 -17.34 -10.78
CA VAL A 238 -1.76 -18.15 -10.32
C VAL A 238 -1.91 -18.45 -8.84
N ASP A 239 -1.23 -19.48 -8.35
CA ASP A 239 -1.10 -19.69 -6.91
C ASP A 239 0.28 -19.20 -6.45
N MET A 240 0.41 -18.88 -5.17
CA MET A 240 1.68 -18.48 -4.57
C MET A 240 1.97 -19.31 -3.33
N VAL A 241 3.22 -19.77 -3.20
CA VAL A 241 3.71 -20.44 -1.99
C VAL A 241 4.69 -19.50 -1.30
N VAL A 242 4.31 -19.03 -0.11
CA VAL A 242 5.09 -18.15 0.75
C VAL A 242 5.76 -18.97 1.84
N TYR A 243 7.08 -18.86 1.97
CA TYR A 243 7.87 -19.48 3.03
C TYR A 243 7.81 -18.63 4.30
N GLU A 244 7.13 -19.13 5.33
CA GLU A 244 6.85 -18.40 6.57
C GLU A 244 8.12 -17.85 7.23
N ASP A 245 9.19 -18.62 7.22
CA ASP A 245 10.47 -18.30 7.84
C ASP A 245 11.30 -17.29 7.05
N LYS A 246 10.98 -17.06 5.77
CA LYS A 246 11.66 -16.08 4.93
C LYS A 246 10.97 -14.72 4.93
N VAL A 247 9.74 -14.61 5.44
CA VAL A 247 9.05 -13.33 5.58
C VAL A 247 9.74 -12.51 6.68
N PRO A 248 10.35 -11.36 6.36
CA PRO A 248 11.09 -10.56 7.32
C PRO A 248 10.12 -9.85 8.27
N ILE A 249 9.99 -10.34 9.49
CA ILE A 249 9.18 -9.72 10.55
C ILE A 249 10.13 -9.38 11.70
N LYS A 250 10.14 -8.12 12.15
CA LYS A 250 10.95 -7.69 13.29
C LYS A 250 10.45 -8.36 14.57
N GLU A 251 11.37 -8.65 15.49
CA GLU A 251 11.01 -9.26 16.79
C GLU A 251 10.02 -8.41 17.58
N GLU A 252 10.15 -7.07 17.55
CA GLU A 252 9.20 -6.17 18.21
C GLU A 252 7.81 -6.20 17.55
N VAL A 253 7.75 -6.37 16.23
CA VAL A 253 6.48 -6.50 15.47
C VAL A 253 5.82 -7.83 15.85
N ARG A 254 6.59 -8.92 15.90
CA ARG A 254 6.11 -10.24 16.32
C ARG A 254 5.58 -10.20 17.75
N SER A 255 6.33 -9.60 18.67
CA SER A 255 5.96 -9.50 20.08
C SER A 255 4.63 -8.74 20.27
N VAL A 256 4.44 -7.61 19.58
CA VAL A 256 3.19 -6.86 19.62
C VAL A 256 2.05 -7.67 19.00
N GLY A 257 2.30 -8.35 17.87
CA GLY A 257 1.32 -9.21 17.21
C GLY A 257 0.87 -10.37 18.11
N GLU A 258 1.78 -11.03 18.80
CA GLU A 258 1.47 -12.13 19.75
C GLU A 258 0.60 -11.65 20.91
N VAL A 259 0.94 -10.50 21.52
CA VAL A 259 0.16 -9.93 22.62
C VAL A 259 -1.26 -9.54 22.18
N LEU A 260 -1.41 -9.03 20.95
CA LEU A 260 -2.71 -8.59 20.43
C LEU A 260 -3.48 -9.70 19.70
N GLY A 261 -2.87 -10.86 19.45
CA GLY A 261 -3.46 -11.92 18.63
C GLY A 261 -3.59 -11.54 17.15
N ILE A 262 -2.65 -10.75 16.63
CA ILE A 262 -2.67 -10.22 15.26
C ILE A 262 -1.48 -10.77 14.49
N ASP A 263 -1.75 -11.39 13.33
CA ASP A 263 -0.71 -11.77 12.38
C ASP A 263 -0.17 -10.51 11.66
N PRO A 264 1.15 -10.21 11.75
CA PRO A 264 1.76 -9.09 11.06
C PRO A 264 1.54 -9.08 9.54
N MET A 265 1.35 -10.25 8.90
CA MET A 265 1.11 -10.34 7.46
C MET A 265 -0.23 -9.73 7.02
N HIS A 266 -1.17 -9.53 7.96
CA HIS A 266 -2.48 -8.89 7.72
C HIS A 266 -2.49 -7.40 8.05
N THR A 267 -1.36 -6.84 8.49
CA THR A 267 -1.25 -5.43 8.86
C THR A 267 -0.57 -4.59 7.78
N ALA A 268 -0.99 -3.34 7.67
CA ALA A 268 -0.50 -2.45 6.63
C ALA A 268 0.99 -2.11 6.79
N CYS A 269 1.64 -1.94 5.64
CA CYS A 269 2.96 -1.35 5.47
C CYS A 269 2.81 -0.07 4.64
N GLU A 270 3.59 0.97 4.97
CA GLU A 270 3.48 2.30 4.33
C GLU A 270 4.79 2.76 3.68
N GLY A 271 5.76 1.85 3.57
CA GLY A 271 7.05 2.07 2.93
C GLY A 271 7.66 0.77 2.40
N ARG A 272 6.83 -0.17 1.95
CA ARG A 272 7.23 -1.46 1.37
C ARG A 272 6.54 -1.68 0.04
N CYS A 273 7.13 -2.56 -0.78
CA CYS A 273 6.41 -3.18 -1.89
C CYS A 273 6.66 -4.69 -1.94
N VAL A 274 5.66 -5.39 -2.44
CA VAL A 274 5.72 -6.74 -2.99
C VAL A 274 6.23 -6.65 -4.42
N ILE A 275 7.10 -7.58 -4.80
CA ILE A 275 7.69 -7.65 -6.14
C ILE A 275 7.53 -9.08 -6.64
N ILE A 276 6.96 -9.24 -7.84
CA ILE A 276 6.97 -10.51 -8.57
C ILE A 276 7.90 -10.37 -9.75
N ALA A 277 8.94 -11.21 -9.79
CA ALA A 277 10.02 -11.10 -10.77
C ALA A 277 10.37 -12.45 -11.38
N LYS A 278 10.89 -12.43 -12.60
CA LYS A 278 11.41 -13.63 -13.26
C LYS A 278 12.53 -14.27 -12.43
N GLU A 279 12.57 -15.60 -12.37
CA GLU A 279 13.58 -16.36 -11.62
C GLU A 279 15.02 -15.96 -11.99
N GLU A 280 15.32 -15.82 -13.29
CA GLU A 280 16.67 -15.48 -13.76
C GLU A 280 17.14 -14.07 -13.35
N LYS A 281 16.22 -13.19 -12.93
CA LYS A 281 16.51 -11.82 -12.48
C LYS A 281 16.36 -11.64 -10.98
N ALA A 282 15.88 -12.66 -10.27
CA ALA A 282 15.48 -12.53 -8.88
C ALA A 282 16.63 -12.04 -7.99
N GLU A 283 17.81 -12.64 -8.13
CA GLU A 283 18.94 -12.32 -7.26
C GLU A 283 19.54 -10.94 -7.52
N GLU A 284 19.52 -10.48 -8.77
CA GLU A 284 19.92 -9.12 -9.14
C GLU A 284 18.98 -8.08 -8.50
N ILE A 285 17.68 -8.31 -8.61
CA ILE A 285 16.63 -7.44 -8.04
C ILE A 285 16.73 -7.43 -6.51
N LEU A 286 16.89 -8.60 -5.89
CA LEU A 286 17.04 -8.72 -4.43
C LEU A 286 18.27 -7.95 -3.93
N ASN A 287 19.40 -8.09 -4.62
CA ASN A 287 20.63 -7.38 -4.27
C ASN A 287 20.48 -5.86 -4.41
N MET A 288 19.71 -5.39 -5.40
CA MET A 288 19.36 -3.98 -5.52
C MET A 288 18.44 -3.53 -4.37
N ALA A 289 17.41 -4.30 -4.04
CA ALA A 289 16.48 -3.98 -2.95
C ALA A 289 17.20 -3.88 -1.60
N LYS A 290 18.16 -4.77 -1.35
CA LYS A 290 19.01 -4.77 -0.14
C LYS A 290 19.87 -3.50 0.04
N ARG A 291 20.06 -2.69 -1.01
CA ARG A 291 20.71 -1.37 -0.89
C ARG A 291 19.80 -0.33 -0.24
N PHE A 292 18.49 -0.52 -0.31
CA PHE A 292 17.49 0.37 0.29
C PHE A 292 17.03 -0.15 1.66
N ASP A 293 16.79 -1.46 1.79
CA ASP A 293 16.50 -2.12 3.06
C ASP A 293 17.11 -3.52 3.09
N ARG A 294 18.01 -3.76 4.05
CA ARG A 294 18.72 -5.05 4.19
C ARG A 294 17.78 -6.22 4.46
N ASN A 295 16.56 -5.96 4.94
CA ASN A 295 15.54 -6.96 5.20
C ASN A 295 14.80 -7.42 3.93
N ALA A 296 15.07 -6.84 2.77
CA ALA A 296 14.50 -7.33 1.52
C ALA A 296 14.79 -8.83 1.34
N SER A 297 13.78 -9.60 0.95
CA SER A 297 13.80 -11.07 0.98
C SER A 297 12.98 -11.66 -0.17
N ILE A 298 13.47 -12.77 -0.74
CA ILE A 298 12.62 -13.67 -1.55
C ILE A 298 11.83 -14.52 -0.56
N ILE A 299 10.52 -14.33 -0.59
CA ILE A 299 9.60 -14.95 0.37
C ILE A 299 8.83 -16.12 -0.23
N GLY A 300 8.91 -16.36 -1.54
CA GLY A 300 8.08 -17.41 -2.14
C GLY A 300 8.24 -17.56 -3.65
N ASP A 301 7.38 -18.42 -4.17
CA ASP A 301 7.33 -18.82 -5.57
C ASP A 301 5.90 -18.72 -6.12
N VAL A 302 5.80 -18.29 -7.37
CA VAL A 302 4.55 -18.32 -8.13
C VAL A 302 4.45 -19.66 -8.84
N VAL A 303 3.34 -20.35 -8.65
CA VAL A 303 3.05 -21.66 -9.26
C VAL A 303 1.76 -21.64 -10.06
N LYS A 304 1.56 -22.64 -10.91
CA LYS A 304 0.31 -22.78 -11.66
C LYS A 304 -0.85 -22.99 -10.68
N GLY A 305 -1.93 -22.25 -10.85
CA GLY A 305 -3.01 -22.22 -9.87
C GLY A 305 -4.27 -21.50 -10.34
N SER A 306 -5.13 -21.15 -9.40
CA SER A 306 -6.41 -20.50 -9.64
C SER A 306 -6.63 -19.24 -8.81
N GLY A 307 -5.59 -18.72 -8.16
CA GLY A 307 -5.67 -17.48 -7.37
C GLY A 307 -5.60 -17.69 -5.86
N LYS A 308 -4.80 -18.66 -5.39
CA LYS A 308 -4.68 -18.99 -3.96
C LYS A 308 -3.27 -18.73 -3.44
N VAL A 309 -3.19 -18.26 -2.20
CA VAL A 309 -1.91 -18.03 -1.51
C VAL A 309 -1.78 -19.01 -0.35
N PHE A 310 -0.64 -19.69 -0.28
CA PHE A 310 -0.31 -20.66 0.76
C PHE A 310 0.88 -20.17 1.56
N ILE A 311 0.86 -20.40 2.87
CA ILE A 311 2.04 -20.33 3.72
C ILE A 311 2.56 -21.76 3.91
N GLU A 312 3.83 -21.97 3.58
CA GLU A 312 4.60 -23.15 3.91
C GLU A 312 5.39 -22.89 5.19
N THR A 313 5.12 -23.67 6.23
CA THR A 313 5.80 -23.57 7.53
C THR A 313 7.18 -24.22 7.47
N LYS A 314 8.01 -23.99 8.51
CA LYS A 314 9.34 -24.62 8.63
C LYS A 314 9.35 -26.15 8.57
N ILE A 315 8.23 -26.80 8.94
CA ILE A 315 8.08 -28.25 8.92
C ILE A 315 7.42 -28.77 7.64
N GLY A 316 7.23 -27.90 6.63
CA GLY A 316 6.69 -28.23 5.31
C GLY A 316 5.16 -28.32 5.24
N SER A 317 4.43 -28.02 6.32
CA SER A 317 2.96 -27.97 6.28
C SER A 317 2.48 -26.73 5.55
N LYS A 318 1.36 -26.84 4.82
CA LYS A 318 0.77 -25.74 4.06
C LYS A 318 -0.57 -25.33 4.65
N ARG A 319 -0.78 -24.02 4.82
CA ARG A 319 -2.07 -23.42 5.17
C ARG A 319 -2.41 -22.27 4.22
N TYR A 320 -3.68 -21.91 4.10
CA TYR A 320 -4.07 -20.73 3.35
C TYR A 320 -3.61 -19.45 4.08
N LEU A 321 -3.04 -18.51 3.32
CA LEU A 321 -2.94 -17.12 3.72
C LEU A 321 -4.17 -16.41 3.20
N GLU A 322 -5.24 -16.38 4.00
CA GLU A 322 -6.47 -15.72 3.57
C GLU A 322 -6.33 -14.20 3.59
N SER A 323 -6.92 -13.55 2.60
CA SER A 323 -7.19 -12.11 2.68
C SER A 323 -8.13 -11.83 3.86
N PRO A 324 -7.88 -10.77 4.66
CA PRO A 324 -8.73 -10.46 5.79
C PRO A 324 -10.15 -10.12 5.31
N ILE A 325 -11.17 -10.44 6.10
CA ILE A 325 -12.56 -10.07 5.78
C ILE A 325 -12.71 -8.53 5.79
N GLY A 326 -12.06 -7.90 6.76
CA GLY A 326 -11.81 -6.46 6.88
C GLY A 326 -10.61 -6.26 7.81
N GLU A 327 -10.03 -5.06 7.83
CA GLU A 327 -8.96 -4.70 8.77
C GLU A 327 -9.43 -4.93 10.20
N LEU A 328 -8.58 -5.61 10.98
CA LEU A 328 -8.84 -5.92 12.38
C LEU A 328 -9.00 -4.63 13.21
N TYR A 329 -8.42 -3.52 12.75
CA TYR A 329 -8.48 -2.22 13.43
C TYR A 329 -8.67 -1.08 12.42
N PRO A 330 -9.66 -0.20 12.62
CA PRO A 330 -9.91 0.88 11.70
C PRO A 330 -8.86 1.99 11.78
N ARG A 331 -8.82 2.80 10.72
CA ARG A 331 -8.03 4.04 10.64
C ARG A 331 -6.52 3.82 10.78
N ILE A 332 -6.00 2.76 10.17
CA ILE A 332 -4.55 2.52 10.12
C ILE A 332 -3.90 3.50 9.14
N CYS A 333 -4.57 3.86 8.03
CA CYS A 333 -4.09 4.87 7.07
C CYS A 333 -5.09 6.03 6.85
#